data_AF-A0A6P0U9L9-F1
#
_entry.id   AF-A0A6P0U9L9-F1
#
_cell.length_a   1.000
_cell.length_b   1.000
_cell.length_c   1.000
_cell.angle_alpha   90.00
_cell.angle_beta   90.00
_cell.angle_gamma   90.00
#
_symmetry.space_group_name_H-M   'P 1'
#
loop_
_entity.id
_entity.type
_entity.pdbx_description
1 polymer ?
#
loop_
_entity_poly.entity_id
_entity_poly.type
_entity_poly.pdbx_seq_one_letter_code
_entity_poly.pdbx_strand_id
1 'polypeptide(L)'
;MKKYIAFSLAVIGLFALSCSNDGDSGSNQPNIIIKPRTAIADAAFEQALVDLGIDDVVDGSVLTENAEMVTSLVMDNKGITSLQGISDFTMLENLSANNNQISSLDLSANTALKFVFVNNNDLTSINVTGLAILEKLSIPGNNVTLLNISGNTALQLLDIKDNTLGAIDLSNIPNSLQLNTFAVENNPLTCIRVNSEILNDIPSQWTKDPEDNYALTCN
;
A
#
# COMPACT_ATOMS: atom_id res chain seq x y z
N MET A 1 -29.98 2.94 48.80
CA MET A 1 -30.44 1.60 48.37
C MET A 1 -29.22 0.79 47.95
N LYS A 2 -28.98 -0.32 48.66
CA LYS A 2 -28.29 -1.57 48.26
C LYS A 2 -28.25 -1.78 46.72
N LYS A 3 -27.20 -2.25 46.03
CA LYS A 3 -26.00 -3.06 46.35
C LYS A 3 -25.04 -3.14 45.13
N TYR A 4 -23.74 -3.15 45.45
CA TYR A 4 -22.55 -3.85 44.90
C TYR A 4 -22.12 -3.90 43.41
N ILE A 5 -20.85 -3.49 43.28
CA ILE A 5 -19.76 -3.79 42.33
C ILE A 5 -19.35 -5.27 42.40
N ALA A 6 -18.79 -5.84 41.31
CA ALA A 6 -17.68 -6.80 41.42
C ALA A 6 -16.81 -6.85 40.14
N PHE A 7 -15.59 -6.34 40.27
CA PHE A 7 -14.39 -6.75 39.53
C PHE A 7 -13.90 -8.10 40.09
N SER A 8 -13.34 -8.98 39.26
CA SER A 8 -12.22 -9.83 39.70
C SER A 8 -11.51 -10.49 38.52
N LEU A 9 -10.21 -10.21 38.35
CA LEU A 9 -9.24 -11.17 37.82
C LEU A 9 -9.11 -12.35 38.79
N ALA A 10 -8.81 -13.55 38.31
CA ALA A 10 -7.70 -14.37 38.82
C ALA A 10 -7.50 -15.64 37.98
N VAL A 11 -6.23 -16.01 37.94
CA VAL A 11 -5.55 -17.06 37.20
C VAL A 11 -5.47 -18.37 38.03
N ILE A 12 -5.29 -19.50 37.33
CA ILE A 12 -4.81 -20.85 37.75
C ILE A 12 -5.73 -21.72 38.63
N GLY A 13 -5.96 -22.94 38.13
CA GLY A 13 -6.44 -24.09 38.90
C GLY A 13 -6.42 -25.38 38.09
N LEU A 14 -5.23 -25.94 37.86
CA LEU A 14 -5.03 -27.28 37.32
C LEU A 14 -5.51 -28.32 38.36
N PHE A 15 -6.56 -29.08 38.06
CA PHE A 15 -6.86 -30.33 38.78
C PHE A 15 -7.22 -31.42 37.79
N ALA A 16 -6.32 -32.39 37.66
CA ALA A 16 -6.54 -33.65 37.01
C ALA A 16 -7.53 -34.49 37.84
N LEU A 17 -8.57 -34.99 37.18
CA LEU A 17 -9.34 -36.14 37.63
C LEU A 17 -9.29 -37.16 36.50
N SER A 18 -8.45 -38.17 36.70
CA SER A 18 -8.41 -39.39 35.90
C SER A 18 -9.55 -40.31 36.31
N CYS A 19 -10.33 -40.79 35.34
CA CYS A 19 -10.98 -42.09 35.40
C CYS A 19 -10.57 -42.89 34.16
N SER A 20 -10.22 -44.16 34.38
CA SER A 20 -9.55 -45.06 33.44
C SER A 20 -10.55 -45.97 32.70
N ASN A 21 -10.25 -46.17 31.40
CA ASN A 21 -10.47 -47.33 30.52
C ASN A 21 -11.84 -48.04 30.43
N ASP A 22 -12.49 -47.96 29.26
CA ASP A 22 -12.33 -48.96 28.17
C ASP A 22 -13.22 -48.57 26.97
N GLY A 23 -12.63 -48.54 25.77
CA GLY A 23 -13.33 -48.23 24.53
C GLY A 23 -12.44 -47.51 23.53
N ASP A 24 -11.53 -48.26 22.92
CA ASP A 24 -10.88 -47.87 21.66
C ASP A 24 -11.95 -47.54 20.61
N SER A 25 -12.12 -46.24 20.39
CA SER A 25 -12.26 -45.70 19.06
C SER A 25 -11.42 -44.45 19.06
N GLY A 26 -10.16 -44.59 18.64
CA GLY A 26 -9.33 -43.44 18.32
C GLY A 26 -10.15 -42.47 17.48
N SER A 27 -10.57 -41.36 18.10
CA SER A 27 -11.18 -40.26 17.39
C SER A 27 -10.04 -39.59 16.63
N ASN A 28 -9.65 -40.21 15.53
CA ASN A 28 -8.90 -39.58 14.46
C ASN A 28 -9.87 -38.58 13.81
N GLN A 29 -10.26 -37.54 14.57
CA GLN A 29 -10.75 -36.33 13.97
C GLN A 29 -9.59 -35.85 13.12
N PRO A 30 -9.73 -35.80 11.78
CA PRO A 30 -8.66 -35.25 10.97
C PRO A 30 -8.36 -33.88 11.55
N ASN A 31 -7.09 -33.61 11.84
CA ASN A 31 -6.66 -32.29 12.24
C ASN A 31 -6.94 -31.38 11.03
N ILE A 32 -8.11 -30.73 11.01
CA ILE A 32 -8.49 -29.82 9.93
C ILE A 32 -7.60 -28.60 10.09
N ILE A 33 -6.52 -28.57 9.31
CA ILE A 33 -5.65 -27.40 9.22
C ILE A 33 -6.44 -26.34 8.44
N ILE A 34 -7.09 -25.42 9.16
CA ILE A 34 -7.69 -24.24 8.55
C ILE A 34 -6.54 -23.31 8.18
N LYS A 35 -6.29 -23.17 6.88
CA LYS A 35 -5.30 -22.22 6.38
C LYS A 35 -5.82 -20.79 6.52
N PRO A 36 -4.98 -19.83 6.99
CA PRO A 36 -5.35 -18.42 7.00
C PRO A 36 -5.71 -17.92 5.60
N ARG A 37 -6.68 -16.99 5.54
CA ARG A 37 -7.11 -16.33 4.31
C ARG A 37 -7.07 -14.83 4.46
N THR A 38 -6.62 -14.15 3.41
CA THR A 38 -6.63 -12.70 3.26
C THR A 38 -7.97 -12.31 2.64
N ALA A 39 -8.69 -11.38 3.27
CA ALA A 39 -9.97 -10.92 2.75
C ALA A 39 -9.77 -10.00 1.54
N ILE A 40 -10.48 -10.29 0.46
CA ILE A 40 -10.46 -9.54 -0.81
C ILE A 40 -11.90 -9.20 -1.18
N ALA A 41 -12.41 -8.09 -0.63
CA ALA A 41 -13.84 -7.75 -0.75
C ALA A 41 -14.25 -7.29 -2.17
N ASP A 42 -13.30 -6.76 -2.93
CA ASP A 42 -13.54 -6.33 -4.32
C ASP A 42 -13.43 -7.55 -5.25
N ALA A 43 -14.56 -7.96 -5.82
CA ALA A 43 -14.63 -9.12 -6.70
C ALA A 43 -13.81 -8.96 -7.99
N ALA A 44 -13.57 -7.73 -8.47
CA ALA A 44 -12.72 -7.51 -9.63
C ALA A 44 -11.23 -7.65 -9.28
N PHE A 45 -10.83 -7.24 -8.06
CA PHE A 45 -9.49 -7.50 -7.54
C PHE A 45 -9.29 -9.01 -7.37
N GLU A 46 -10.22 -9.71 -6.75
CA GLU A 46 -10.15 -11.15 -6.58
C GLU A 46 -10.15 -11.89 -7.93
N GLN A 47 -11.01 -11.50 -8.88
CA GLN A 47 -10.99 -12.06 -10.23
C GLN A 47 -9.63 -11.83 -10.91
N ALA A 48 -8.97 -10.71 -10.69
CA ALA A 48 -7.61 -10.49 -11.19
C ALA A 48 -6.59 -11.46 -10.55
N LEU A 49 -6.75 -11.79 -9.26
CA LEU A 49 -5.92 -12.81 -8.60
C LEU A 49 -6.17 -14.21 -9.17
N VAL A 50 -7.42 -14.56 -9.47
CA VAL A 50 -7.79 -15.82 -10.15
C VAL A 50 -7.18 -15.87 -11.56
N ASP A 51 -7.31 -14.79 -12.35
CA ASP A 51 -6.74 -14.69 -13.70
C ASP A 51 -5.20 -14.85 -13.69
N LEU A 52 -4.54 -14.40 -12.62
CA LEU A 52 -3.10 -14.52 -12.39
C LEU A 52 -2.69 -15.89 -11.83
N GLY A 53 -3.64 -16.77 -11.50
CA GLY A 53 -3.39 -18.09 -10.91
C GLY A 53 -2.92 -18.03 -9.44
N ILE A 54 -3.14 -16.90 -8.76
CA ILE A 54 -2.83 -16.71 -7.34
C ILE A 54 -3.96 -17.27 -6.45
N ASP A 55 -5.18 -17.21 -6.97
CA ASP A 55 -6.40 -17.69 -6.32
C ASP A 55 -7.16 -18.67 -7.22
N ASP A 56 -8.04 -19.48 -6.65
CA ASP A 56 -8.75 -20.54 -7.38
C ASP A 56 -10.21 -20.20 -7.72
N VAL A 57 -10.84 -19.33 -6.93
CA VAL A 57 -12.23 -18.92 -7.12
C VAL A 57 -12.45 -17.53 -6.55
N VAL A 58 -13.45 -16.83 -7.07
CA VAL A 58 -13.92 -15.56 -6.49
C VAL A 58 -14.86 -15.88 -5.33
N ASP A 59 -14.33 -15.97 -4.11
CA ASP A 59 -15.06 -16.28 -2.87
C ASP A 59 -14.96 -15.22 -1.76
N GLY A 60 -14.39 -14.06 -2.05
CA GLY A 60 -14.13 -12.94 -1.17
C GLY A 60 -12.79 -13.02 -0.43
N SER A 61 -11.90 -13.94 -0.79
CA SER A 61 -10.64 -14.16 -0.09
C SER A 61 -9.65 -15.02 -0.86
N VAL A 62 -8.35 -14.82 -0.58
CA VAL A 62 -7.27 -15.67 -1.09
C VAL A 62 -6.52 -16.33 0.06
N LEU A 63 -5.89 -17.50 -0.17
CA LEU A 63 -4.98 -18.08 0.83
C LEU A 63 -3.85 -17.10 1.15
N THR A 64 -3.64 -16.78 2.43
CA THR A 64 -2.62 -15.79 2.84
C THR A 64 -1.21 -16.22 2.43
N GLU A 65 -0.90 -17.52 2.51
CA GLU A 65 0.39 -18.05 2.05
C GLU A 65 0.63 -17.84 0.55
N ASN A 66 -0.42 -17.79 -0.28
CA ASN A 66 -0.29 -17.49 -1.70
C ASN A 66 0.01 -15.99 -1.89
N ALA A 67 -0.73 -15.12 -1.20
CA ALA A 67 -0.54 -13.67 -1.26
C ALA A 67 0.86 -13.23 -0.81
N GLU A 68 1.37 -13.80 0.29
CA GLU A 68 2.68 -13.48 0.86
C GLU A 68 3.86 -13.82 -0.07
N MET A 69 3.69 -14.73 -1.03
CA MET A 69 4.73 -15.11 -1.99
C MET A 69 4.72 -14.27 -3.28
N VAL A 70 3.69 -13.44 -3.49
CA VAL A 70 3.55 -12.66 -4.73
C VAL A 70 4.56 -11.50 -4.73
N THR A 71 5.37 -11.43 -5.78
CA THR A 71 6.35 -10.35 -5.98
C THR A 71 5.92 -9.33 -7.03
N SER A 72 4.92 -9.64 -7.84
CA SER A 72 4.44 -8.77 -8.91
C SER A 72 2.94 -8.93 -9.13
N LEU A 73 2.21 -7.82 -9.14
CA LEU A 73 0.80 -7.73 -9.52
C LEU A 73 0.63 -6.73 -10.66
N VAL A 74 0.08 -7.20 -11.78
CA VAL A 74 -0.29 -6.37 -12.93
C VAL A 74 -1.78 -6.55 -13.20
N MET A 75 -2.57 -5.54 -12.85
CA MET A 75 -4.04 -5.60 -12.78
C MET A 75 -4.66 -4.36 -13.44
N ASP A 76 -4.07 -3.92 -14.55
CA ASP A 76 -4.52 -2.74 -15.29
C ASP A 76 -5.86 -3.03 -16.00
N ASN A 77 -6.74 -2.02 -16.06
CA ASN A 77 -8.03 -2.07 -16.76
C ASN A 77 -8.96 -3.21 -16.29
N LYS A 78 -9.00 -3.47 -14.97
CA LYS A 78 -9.80 -4.56 -14.39
C LYS A 78 -11.10 -4.09 -13.76
N GLY A 79 -11.34 -2.78 -13.71
CA GLY A 79 -12.51 -2.20 -13.04
C GLY A 79 -12.46 -2.36 -11.52
N ILE A 80 -11.25 -2.44 -10.96
CA ILE A 80 -11.01 -2.57 -9.52
C ILE A 80 -11.38 -1.26 -8.84
N THR A 81 -12.16 -1.34 -7.77
CA THR A 81 -12.56 -0.18 -6.95
C THR A 81 -11.81 -0.12 -5.63
N SER A 82 -11.31 -1.27 -5.14
CA SER A 82 -10.54 -1.35 -3.90
C SER A 82 -9.45 -2.42 -3.96
N LEU A 83 -8.28 -2.09 -3.43
CA LEU A 83 -7.19 -3.04 -3.16
C LEU A 83 -7.14 -3.44 -1.68
N GLN A 84 -8.27 -3.41 -0.97
CA GLN A 84 -8.32 -3.94 0.39
C GLN A 84 -7.82 -5.40 0.42
N GLY A 85 -6.92 -5.70 1.36
CA GLY A 85 -6.21 -6.99 1.44
C GLY A 85 -4.78 -6.94 0.88
N ILE A 86 -4.42 -5.89 0.12
CA ILE A 86 -3.07 -5.75 -0.45
C ILE A 86 -1.95 -5.72 0.60
N SER A 87 -2.26 -5.35 1.86
CA SER A 87 -1.29 -5.33 2.96
C SER A 87 -0.64 -6.68 3.25
N ASP A 88 -1.32 -7.78 2.91
CA ASP A 88 -0.83 -9.14 3.16
C ASP A 88 0.15 -9.62 2.07
N PHE A 89 0.26 -8.87 0.97
CA PHE A 89 1.21 -9.11 -0.12
C PHE A 89 2.59 -8.55 0.25
N THR A 90 3.17 -9.07 1.34
CA THR A 90 4.35 -8.50 2.01
C THR A 90 5.64 -8.57 1.19
N MET A 91 5.73 -9.49 0.23
CA MET A 91 6.86 -9.60 -0.71
C MET A 91 6.65 -8.84 -2.03
N LEU A 92 5.57 -8.07 -2.17
CA LEU A 92 5.24 -7.38 -3.41
C LEU A 92 6.31 -6.32 -3.75
N GLU A 93 7.01 -6.51 -4.87
CA GLU A 93 8.01 -5.57 -5.37
C GLU A 93 7.44 -4.65 -6.46
N ASN A 94 6.47 -5.14 -7.23
CA ASN A 94 5.93 -4.46 -8.40
C ASN A 94 4.39 -4.45 -8.36
N LEU A 95 3.80 -3.25 -8.36
CA LEU A 95 2.36 -3.06 -8.45
C LEU A 95 2.02 -2.18 -9.67
N SER A 96 1.21 -2.72 -10.57
CA SER A 96 0.55 -1.97 -11.64
C SER A 96 -0.95 -2.17 -11.54
N ALA A 97 -1.69 -1.08 -11.34
CA ALA A 97 -3.14 -1.04 -11.23
C ALA A 97 -3.73 0.15 -12.00
N ASN A 98 -3.17 0.44 -13.17
CA ASN A 98 -3.56 1.57 -14.01
C ASN A 98 -4.99 1.41 -14.55
N ASN A 99 -5.67 2.54 -14.80
CA ASN A 99 -6.98 2.57 -15.44
C ASN A 99 -8.02 1.72 -14.67
N ASN A 100 -8.13 1.96 -13.37
CA ASN A 100 -9.12 1.37 -12.48
C ASN A 100 -9.94 2.50 -11.84
N GLN A 101 -10.70 2.21 -10.79
CA GLN A 101 -11.58 3.15 -10.08
C GLN A 101 -11.21 3.19 -8.58
N ILE A 102 -9.91 3.08 -8.27
CA ILE A 102 -9.43 3.01 -6.89
C ILE A 102 -9.47 4.42 -6.29
N SER A 103 -10.21 4.60 -5.19
CA SER A 103 -10.37 5.91 -4.53
C SER A 103 -9.33 6.20 -3.45
N SER A 104 -8.77 5.16 -2.83
CA SER A 104 -7.76 5.29 -1.77
C SER A 104 -6.86 4.06 -1.77
N LEU A 105 -5.58 4.27 -1.48
CA LEU A 105 -4.60 3.18 -1.48
C LEU A 105 -3.60 3.32 -0.32
N ASP A 106 -3.51 2.30 0.51
CA ASP A 106 -2.49 2.22 1.57
C ASP A 106 -1.51 1.09 1.25
N LEU A 107 -0.25 1.47 1.02
CA LEU A 107 0.85 0.56 0.71
C LEU A 107 1.89 0.48 1.83
N SER A 108 1.63 1.09 3.00
CA SER A 108 2.62 1.21 4.07
C SER A 108 3.12 -0.12 4.65
N ALA A 109 2.35 -1.20 4.47
CA ALA A 109 2.73 -2.56 4.85
C ALA A 109 3.60 -3.27 3.79
N ASN A 110 3.57 -2.83 2.53
CA ASN A 110 4.23 -3.48 1.40
C ASN A 110 5.68 -3.00 1.24
N THR A 111 6.49 -3.13 2.29
CA THR A 111 7.84 -2.53 2.39
C THR A 111 8.85 -3.02 1.35
N ALA A 112 8.52 -4.10 0.61
CA ALA A 112 9.32 -4.63 -0.50
C ALA A 112 9.10 -3.87 -1.84
N LEU A 113 8.09 -2.98 -1.93
CA LEU A 113 7.74 -2.29 -3.17
C LEU A 113 8.88 -1.41 -3.70
N LYS A 114 9.19 -1.61 -4.98
CA LYS A 114 10.14 -0.83 -5.77
C LYS A 114 9.44 -0.01 -6.84
N PHE A 115 8.42 -0.57 -7.48
CA PHE A 115 7.69 0.09 -8.57
C PHE A 115 6.19 0.09 -8.33
N VAL A 116 5.59 1.28 -8.33
CA VAL A 116 4.15 1.50 -8.13
C VAL A 116 3.62 2.36 -9.27
N PHE A 117 2.67 1.80 -10.04
CA PHE A 117 1.96 2.46 -11.13
C PHE A 117 0.45 2.35 -10.89
N VAL A 118 -0.21 3.49 -10.60
CA VAL A 118 -1.65 3.55 -10.28
C VAL A 118 -2.30 4.71 -11.03
N ASN A 119 -1.93 4.83 -12.31
CA ASN A 119 -2.32 5.94 -13.18
C ASN A 119 -3.81 5.84 -13.54
N ASN A 120 -4.44 6.97 -13.82
CA ASN A 120 -5.84 7.06 -14.26
C ASN A 120 -6.78 6.27 -13.33
N ASN A 121 -6.88 6.73 -12.09
CA ASN A 121 -7.76 6.20 -11.06
C ASN A 121 -8.50 7.38 -10.39
N ASP A 122 -9.27 7.09 -9.35
CA ASP A 122 -10.01 8.11 -8.59
C ASP A 122 -9.31 8.45 -7.25
N LEU A 123 -7.98 8.25 -7.14
CA LEU A 123 -7.27 8.35 -5.86
C LEU A 123 -7.40 9.76 -5.27
N THR A 124 -8.00 9.88 -4.09
CA THR A 124 -7.94 11.09 -3.28
C THR A 124 -6.78 11.06 -2.28
N SER A 125 -6.29 9.86 -1.96
CA SER A 125 -5.20 9.65 -1.01
C SER A 125 -4.40 8.39 -1.34
N ILE A 126 -3.08 8.48 -1.20
CA ILE A 126 -2.18 7.34 -1.26
C ILE A 126 -1.18 7.41 -0.10
N ASN A 127 -0.96 6.29 0.59
CA ASN A 127 0.05 6.16 1.64
C ASN A 127 1.21 5.27 1.15
N VAL A 128 2.35 5.90 0.89
CA VAL A 128 3.62 5.25 0.51
C VAL A 128 4.69 5.38 1.62
N THR A 129 4.29 5.81 2.81
CA THR A 129 5.22 5.97 3.93
C THR A 129 5.80 4.62 4.35
N GLY A 130 7.08 4.60 4.71
CA GLY A 130 7.79 3.36 5.07
C GLY A 130 8.38 2.58 3.89
N LEU A 131 8.05 2.94 2.64
CA LEU A 131 8.62 2.31 1.45
C LEU A 131 10.01 2.88 1.10
N ALA A 132 11.00 2.57 1.95
CA ALA A 132 12.35 3.14 1.88
C ALA A 132 13.12 2.76 0.59
N ILE A 133 12.75 1.64 -0.03
CA ILE A 133 13.35 1.14 -1.29
C ILE A 133 12.48 1.44 -2.52
N LEU A 134 11.45 2.27 -2.39
CA LEU A 134 10.60 2.66 -3.52
C LEU A 134 11.43 3.47 -4.53
N GLU A 135 11.56 2.97 -5.75
CA GLU A 135 12.35 3.58 -6.82
C GLU A 135 11.48 4.38 -7.79
N LYS A 136 10.25 3.90 -8.06
CA LYS A 136 9.33 4.54 -9.01
C LYS A 136 7.93 4.64 -8.45
N LEU A 137 7.40 5.85 -8.44
CA LEU A 137 6.00 6.14 -8.13
C LEU A 137 5.40 6.92 -9.30
N SER A 138 4.38 6.34 -9.92
CA SER A 138 3.57 6.98 -10.96
C SER A 138 2.10 6.89 -10.55
N ILE A 139 1.48 8.06 -10.40
CA ILE A 139 0.05 8.24 -10.13
C ILE A 139 -0.62 9.35 -10.98
N PRO A 140 -0.25 9.61 -12.26
CA PRO A 140 -0.97 10.61 -13.05
C PRO A 140 -2.45 10.34 -13.21
N GLY A 141 -3.24 11.41 -13.37
CA GLY A 141 -4.67 11.30 -13.66
C GLY A 141 -5.46 10.79 -12.45
N ASN A 142 -5.23 11.41 -11.30
CA ASN A 142 -5.89 11.10 -10.03
C ASN A 142 -6.37 12.41 -9.37
N ASN A 143 -6.89 12.34 -8.15
CA ASN A 143 -7.39 13.49 -7.39
C ASN A 143 -6.64 13.69 -6.07
N VAL A 144 -5.33 13.37 -6.03
CA VAL A 144 -4.53 13.45 -4.80
C VAL A 144 -4.29 14.91 -4.44
N THR A 145 -4.55 15.27 -3.17
CA THR A 145 -4.35 16.64 -2.66
C THR A 145 -3.07 16.80 -1.84
N LEU A 146 -2.57 15.71 -1.28
CA LEU A 146 -1.37 15.66 -0.45
C LEU A 146 -0.64 14.34 -0.70
N LEU A 147 0.67 14.44 -0.88
CA LEU A 147 1.55 13.29 -1.01
C LEU A 147 2.74 13.44 -0.07
N ASN A 148 2.90 12.49 0.84
CA ASN A 148 4.06 12.42 1.72
C ASN A 148 5.06 11.37 1.20
N ILE A 149 6.22 11.85 0.75
CA ILE A 149 7.33 11.00 0.28
C ILE A 149 8.58 11.10 1.17
N SER A 150 8.47 11.63 2.39
CA SER A 150 9.64 11.94 3.23
C SER A 150 10.52 10.72 3.54
N GLY A 151 9.95 9.52 3.52
CA GLY A 151 10.65 8.26 3.76
C GLY A 151 11.11 7.53 2.50
N ASN A 152 10.78 7.99 1.30
CA ASN A 152 11.06 7.30 0.04
C ASN A 152 12.41 7.76 -0.55
N THR A 153 13.48 7.60 0.22
CA THR A 153 14.81 8.14 -0.09
C THR A 153 15.48 7.52 -1.33
N ALA A 154 14.98 6.36 -1.79
CA ALA A 154 15.47 5.68 -2.99
C ALA A 154 14.75 6.10 -4.29
N LEU A 155 13.80 7.04 -4.24
CA LEU A 155 13.04 7.44 -5.43
C LEU A 155 13.95 7.96 -6.55
N GLN A 156 13.69 7.46 -7.75
CA GLN A 156 14.35 7.82 -9.00
C GLN A 156 13.39 8.40 -10.03
N LEU A 157 12.12 8.02 -9.96
CA LEU A 157 11.04 8.55 -10.77
C LEU A 157 9.84 8.87 -9.89
N LEU A 158 9.38 10.11 -9.99
CA LEU A 158 8.12 10.57 -9.40
C LEU A 158 7.29 11.26 -10.48
N ASP A 159 6.23 10.59 -10.93
CA ASP A 159 5.26 11.16 -11.85
C ASP A 159 3.91 11.31 -11.15
N ILE A 160 3.55 12.55 -10.87
CA ILE A 160 2.37 12.97 -10.10
C ILE A 160 1.55 14.02 -10.86
N LYS A 161 1.69 14.05 -12.19
CA LYS A 161 0.92 14.94 -13.06
C LYS A 161 -0.58 14.77 -12.89
N ASP A 162 -1.36 15.76 -13.33
CA ASP A 162 -2.82 15.64 -13.43
C ASP A 162 -3.44 15.17 -12.11
N ASN A 163 -3.15 15.92 -11.05
CA ASN A 163 -3.69 15.71 -9.71
C ASN A 163 -4.15 17.07 -9.13
N THR A 164 -4.38 17.14 -7.82
CA THR A 164 -4.86 18.34 -7.14
C THR A 164 -3.94 18.79 -6.01
N LEU A 165 -2.63 18.50 -6.12
CA LEU A 165 -1.66 18.87 -5.10
C LEU A 165 -1.53 20.39 -5.00
N GLY A 166 -1.59 20.91 -3.77
CA GLY A 166 -1.28 22.31 -3.48
C GLY A 166 0.20 22.57 -3.18
N ALA A 167 0.93 21.54 -2.76
CA ALA A 167 2.38 21.60 -2.54
C ALA A 167 2.99 20.19 -2.60
N ILE A 168 4.30 20.12 -2.83
CA ILE A 168 5.08 18.89 -2.72
C ILE A 168 6.43 19.17 -2.07
N ASP A 169 6.87 18.28 -1.18
CA ASP A 169 8.14 18.40 -0.47
C ASP A 169 9.15 17.34 -0.93
N LEU A 170 10.16 17.80 -1.65
CA LEU A 170 11.29 17.03 -2.16
C LEU A 170 12.58 17.30 -1.37
N SER A 171 12.52 18.01 -0.24
CA SER A 171 13.72 18.41 0.52
C SER A 171 14.50 17.22 1.12
N ASN A 172 13.86 16.06 1.25
CA ASN A 172 14.48 14.80 1.70
C ASN A 172 15.18 14.03 0.57
N ILE A 173 15.02 14.42 -0.70
CA ILE A 173 15.76 13.82 -1.81
C ILE A 173 17.22 14.29 -1.67
N PRO A 174 18.20 13.37 -1.59
CA PRO A 174 19.57 13.74 -1.24
C PRO A 174 20.23 14.65 -2.28
N ASN A 175 20.02 14.40 -3.56
CA ASN A 175 20.59 15.21 -4.65
C ASN A 175 19.80 15.06 -5.95
N SER A 176 20.13 15.91 -6.92
CA SER A 176 19.52 15.95 -8.28
C SER A 176 19.74 14.67 -9.10
N LEU A 177 20.81 13.91 -8.83
CA LEU A 177 21.12 12.64 -9.51
C LEU A 177 20.35 11.44 -8.94
N GLN A 178 19.70 11.59 -7.80
CA GLN A 178 18.87 10.55 -7.21
C GLN A 178 17.51 10.52 -7.90
N LEU A 179 16.79 11.65 -7.91
CA LEU A 179 15.49 11.78 -8.56
C LEU A 179 15.66 12.25 -10.01
N ASN A 180 15.93 11.29 -10.90
CA ASN A 180 16.22 11.52 -12.31
C ASN A 180 15.03 12.06 -13.09
N THR A 181 13.82 11.68 -12.71
CA THR A 181 12.58 12.11 -13.37
C THR A 181 11.58 12.58 -12.34
N PHE A 182 11.11 13.81 -12.50
CA PHE A 182 10.06 14.41 -11.70
C PHE A 182 9.09 15.13 -12.63
N ALA A 183 7.82 14.75 -12.58
CA ALA A 183 6.76 15.36 -13.37
C ALA A 183 5.59 15.68 -12.47
N VAL A 184 5.17 16.96 -12.45
CA VAL A 184 4.12 17.47 -11.56
C VAL A 184 3.17 18.45 -12.25
N GLU A 185 3.25 18.58 -13.57
CA GLU A 185 2.35 19.42 -14.37
C GLU A 185 0.87 19.12 -14.09
N ASN A 186 0.02 20.12 -14.32
CA ASN A 186 -1.41 20.10 -14.08
C ASN A 186 -1.75 19.79 -12.60
N ASN A 187 -1.09 20.50 -11.69
CA ASN A 187 -1.45 20.55 -10.28
C ASN A 187 -1.58 22.02 -9.84
N PRO A 188 -2.53 22.38 -8.97
CA PRO A 188 -2.69 23.74 -8.45
C PRO A 188 -1.64 24.06 -7.37
N LEU A 189 -0.35 23.83 -7.66
CA LEU A 189 0.73 24.01 -6.71
C LEU A 189 0.96 25.49 -6.39
N THR A 190 1.27 25.76 -5.13
CA THR A 190 1.83 27.05 -4.70
C THR A 190 3.31 26.94 -4.37
N CYS A 191 3.82 25.71 -4.19
CA CYS A 191 5.20 25.48 -3.80
C CYS A 191 5.71 24.08 -4.13
N ILE A 192 6.92 24.01 -4.70
CA ILE A 192 7.73 22.80 -4.78
C ILE A 192 8.93 23.00 -3.85
N ARG A 193 8.87 22.38 -2.66
CA ARG A 193 9.98 22.49 -1.69
C ARG A 193 11.13 21.58 -2.10
N VAL A 194 12.33 22.14 -2.20
CA VAL A 194 13.56 21.42 -2.52
C VAL A 194 14.65 21.77 -1.50
N ASN A 195 15.74 20.99 -1.47
CA ASN A 195 16.93 21.36 -0.72
C ASN A 195 17.81 22.35 -1.51
N SER A 196 18.86 22.88 -0.87
CA SER A 196 19.77 23.83 -1.51
C SER A 196 20.59 23.24 -2.66
N GLU A 197 20.88 21.94 -2.64
CA GLU A 197 21.62 21.27 -3.70
C GLU A 197 20.82 21.23 -5.00
N ILE A 198 19.57 20.78 -4.92
CA ILE A 198 18.63 20.73 -6.05
C ILE A 198 18.31 22.15 -6.55
N LEU A 199 18.10 23.13 -5.64
CA LEU A 199 17.77 24.49 -6.06
C LEU A 199 18.89 25.16 -6.89
N ASN A 200 20.15 24.78 -6.66
CA ASN A 200 21.29 25.31 -7.40
C ASN A 200 21.51 24.62 -8.76
N ASP A 201 20.95 23.43 -8.96
CA ASP A 201 21.10 22.63 -10.18
C ASP A 201 19.83 21.81 -10.44
N ILE A 202 18.77 22.51 -10.89
CA ILE A 202 17.48 21.89 -11.21
C ILE A 202 17.66 20.95 -12.41
N PRO A 203 17.32 19.65 -12.29
CA PRO A 203 17.45 18.72 -13.41
C PRO A 203 16.62 19.13 -14.62
N SER A 204 17.20 19.03 -15.82
CA SER A 204 16.51 19.35 -17.08
C SER A 204 15.36 18.40 -17.42
N GLN A 205 15.32 17.24 -16.78
CA GLN A 205 14.25 16.24 -16.92
C GLN A 205 13.07 16.51 -16.00
N TRP A 206 13.17 17.49 -15.10
CA TRP A 206 12.06 17.86 -14.22
C TRP A 206 11.08 18.75 -14.95
N THR A 207 9.80 18.40 -14.87
CA THR A 207 8.71 19.10 -15.52
C THR A 207 7.67 19.54 -14.49
N LYS A 208 7.21 20.78 -14.62
CA LYS A 208 6.26 21.47 -13.74
C LYS A 208 5.51 22.52 -14.55
N ASP A 209 4.43 23.06 -14.02
CA ASP A 209 3.74 24.16 -14.69
C ASP A 209 4.61 25.44 -14.65
N PRO A 210 4.48 26.35 -15.64
CA PRO A 210 5.28 27.57 -15.69
C PRO A 210 5.18 28.44 -14.44
N GLU A 211 4.01 28.48 -13.80
CA GLU A 211 3.67 29.26 -12.60
C GLU A 211 4.25 28.68 -11.29
N ASP A 212 4.59 27.39 -11.28
CA ASP A 212 5.11 26.71 -10.09
C ASP A 212 6.52 27.19 -9.78
N ASN A 213 6.88 27.26 -8.49
CA ASN A 213 8.22 27.71 -8.09
C ASN A 213 8.89 26.70 -7.16
N TYR A 214 10.17 26.46 -7.42
CA TYR A 214 11.05 25.77 -6.49
C TYR A 214 11.46 26.71 -5.35
N ALA A 215 11.40 26.24 -4.11
CA ALA A 215 11.78 27.03 -2.95
C ALA A 215 12.41 26.17 -1.83
N LEU A 216 13.21 26.80 -0.95
CA LEU A 216 13.74 26.13 0.25
C LEU A 216 12.68 26.01 1.36
N THR A 217 11.70 26.91 1.34
CA THR A 217 10.62 27.03 2.32
C THR A 217 9.33 27.39 1.60
N CYS A 218 8.23 26.69 1.93
CA CYS A 218 6.88 27.07 1.54
C CYS A 218 6.23 27.84 2.70
N ASN A 219 5.54 28.95 2.39
CA ASN A 219 4.81 29.78 3.37
C ASN A 219 3.32 29.49 3.34
#